data_AF-A0A415KEB0-F1
#
_entry.id   AF-A0A415KEB0-F1
#
_cell.length_a   1.000
_cell.length_b   1.000
_cell.length_c   1.000
_cell.angle_alpha   90.00
_cell.angle_beta   90.00
_cell.angle_gamma   90.00
#
_symmetry.space_group_name_H-M   'P 1'
#
loop_
_entity.id
_entity.type
_entity.pdbx_description
1 polymer ?
#
loop_
_entity_poly.entity_id
_entity_poly.type
_entity_poly.pdbx_seq_one_letter_code
_entity_poly.pdbx_strand_id
1 'polypeptide(L)' 'MIPTEINGIILTDDCIESIKTIQEGEYSWMETTLEKAIDLALDIDSPDIDSTNRLTLISEIRIIKKHIQSISSIQHPKK' A
#
# COMPACT_ATOMS: atom_id res chain seq x y z
N MET A 1 9.92 -28.05 -9.75
CA MET A 1 9.02 -26.98 -9.27
C MET A 1 7.60 -27.50 -9.32
N ILE A 2 6.78 -27.25 -8.30
CA ILE A 2 5.38 -27.70 -8.28
C ILE A 2 4.54 -26.61 -8.97
N PRO A 3 3.74 -26.94 -9.99
CA PRO A 3 2.86 -25.96 -10.63
C PRO A 3 1.88 -25.39 -9.61
N THR A 4 1.70 -24.07 -9.58
CA THR A 4 0.67 -23.45 -8.74
C THR A 4 -0.64 -23.45 -9.51
N GLU A 5 -1.64 -24.16 -9.00
CA GLU A 5 -2.98 -24.19 -9.57
C GLU A 5 -3.93 -23.34 -8.72
N ILE A 6 -4.60 -22.37 -9.35
CA ILE A 6 -5.63 -21.56 -8.71
C ILE A 6 -6.91 -21.69 -9.54
N ASN A 7 -7.99 -22.19 -8.92
CA ASN A 7 -9.30 -22.35 -9.58
C ASN A 7 -9.24 -23.10 -10.93
N GLY A 8 -8.38 -24.12 -11.05
CA GLY A 8 -8.21 -24.88 -12.31
C GLY A 8 -7.26 -24.24 -13.33
N ILE A 9 -6.63 -23.10 -13.01
CA ILE A 9 -5.65 -22.43 -13.87
C ILE A 9 -4.25 -22.75 -13.34
N ILE A 10 -3.44 -23.39 -14.18
CA ILE A 10 -2.01 -23.59 -13.91
C ILE A 10 -1.27 -22.29 -14.22
N LEU A 11 -0.66 -21.70 -13.20
CA LEU A 11 0.18 -20.51 -13.34
C LEU A 11 1.60 -20.94 -13.72
N THR A 12 2.08 -20.43 -14.86
CA THR A 12 3.49 -20.54 -15.25
C THR A 12 4.36 -19.61 -14.40
N ASP A 13 5.67 -19.85 -14.39
CA ASP A 13 6.63 -18.97 -13.70
C ASP A 13 6.53 -17.51 -14.17
N ASP A 14 6.49 -17.30 -15.49
CA ASP A 14 6.34 -15.96 -16.09
C ASP A 14 5.06 -15.26 -15.63
N CYS A 15 3.97 -16.02 -15.44
CA CYS A 15 2.71 -15.49 -14.95
C CYS A 15 2.81 -15.10 -13.47
N ILE A 16 3.46 -15.93 -12.64
CA ILE A 16 3.71 -15.64 -11.22
C ILE A 16 4.60 -14.41 -11.07
N GLU A 17 5.65 -14.29 -11.89
CA GLU A 17 6.55 -13.13 -11.89
C GLU A 17 5.81 -11.85 -12.29
N SER A 18 5.01 -11.92 -13.36
CA SER A 18 4.19 -10.78 -13.81
C SER A 18 3.22 -10.31 -12.72
N ILE A 19 2.57 -11.23 -12.01
CA ILE A 19 1.67 -10.92 -10.90
C ILE A 19 2.44 -10.22 -9.77
N LYS A 20 3.62 -10.72 -9.39
CA LYS A 20 4.46 -10.11 -8.35
C LYS A 20 4.86 -8.69 -8.73
N THR A 21 5.34 -8.47 -9.95
CA THR A 21 5.74 -7.13 -10.41
C THR A 21 4.59 -6.13 -10.37
N ILE A 22 3.38 -6.55 -10.76
CA ILE A 22 2.17 -5.70 -10.67
C ILE A 22 1.89 -5.35 -9.21
N GLN A 23 1.88 -6.35 -8.32
CA GLN A 23 1.60 -6.15 -6.89
C GLN A 23 2.62 -5.24 -6.20
N GLU A 24 3.92 -5.42 -6.49
CA GLU A 24 5.00 -4.58 -5.96
C GLU A 24 4.87 -3.12 -6.46
N GLY A 25 4.51 -2.94 -7.74
CA GLY A 25 4.29 -1.62 -8.32
C GLY A 25 3.08 -0.89 -7.71
N GLU A 26 1.94 -1.57 -7.56
CA GLU A 26 0.74 -1.03 -6.92
C GLU A 26 1.01 -0.65 -5.46
N TYR A 27 1.69 -1.53 -4.72
CA TYR A 27 2.08 -1.28 -3.34
C TYR A 27 2.97 -0.03 -3.21
N SER A 28 4.00 0.09 -4.05
CA SER A 28 4.90 1.25 -4.05
C SER A 28 4.17 2.55 -4.38
N TRP A 29 3.26 2.51 -5.35
CA TRP A 29 2.43 3.67 -5.71
C TRP A 29 1.50 4.09 -4.57
N MET A 30 0.86 3.14 -3.90
CA MET A 30 -0.01 3.40 -2.75
C MET A 30 0.77 4.03 -1.59
N GLU A 31 1.95 3.47 -1.26
CA GLU A 31 2.79 4.00 -0.18
C GLU A 31 3.22 5.44 -0.45
N THR A 32 3.69 5.72 -1.67
CA THR A 32 4.12 7.06 -2.10
C THR A 32 2.97 8.07 -2.07
N THR A 33 1.78 7.64 -2.47
CA THR A 33 0.59 8.53 -2.51
C THR A 33 0.14 8.92 -1.11
N LEU A 34 0.19 7.99 -0.15
CA LEU A 34 -0.16 8.27 1.25
C LEU A 34 0.84 9.21 1.91
N GLU A 35 2.15 9.07 1.63
CA GLU A 35 3.15 10.02 2.12
C GLU A 35 2.90 11.43 1.58
N LYS A 36 2.66 11.58 0.27
CA LYS A 36 2.32 12.88 -0.33
C LYS A 36 1.06 13.50 0.29
N ALA A 37 0.06 12.68 0.65
CA ALA A 37 -1.14 13.16 1.31
C ALA A 37 -0.85 13.66 2.75
N ILE A 38 0.06 13.02 3.47
CA ILE A 38 0.53 13.49 4.78
C ILE A 38 1.30 14.81 4.63
N ASP A 39 2.24 14.88 3.69
CA ASP A 39 3.03 16.09 3.44
C ASP A 39 2.12 17.27 3.10
N LEU A 40 1.15 17.06 2.21
CA LEU A 40 0.14 18.06 1.88
C LEU A 40 -0.67 18.47 3.12
N ALA A 41 -1.13 17.51 3.91
CA ALA A 41 -1.87 17.82 5.13
C ALA A 41 -1.03 18.65 6.11
N LEU A 42 0.28 18.42 6.20
CA LEU A 42 1.20 19.17 7.06
C LEU A 42 1.49 20.58 6.54
N ASP A 43 1.57 20.75 5.21
CA ASP A 43 1.88 22.02 4.54
C ASP A 43 0.66 22.95 4.38
N ILE A 44 -0.55 22.43 4.61
CA ILE A 44 -1.77 23.24 4.57
C ILE A 44 -1.78 24.22 5.76
N ASP A 45 -1.38 25.46 5.48
CA ASP A 45 -1.75 26.68 6.22
C ASP A 45 -3.14 27.16 5.74
N SER A 46 -4.15 26.29 5.87
CA SER A 46 -5.54 26.66 5.59
C SER A 46 -6.27 27.04 6.87
N PRO A 47 -6.86 28.25 6.94
CA PRO A 47 -7.73 28.64 8.05
C PRO A 47 -9.03 27.82 8.08
N ASP A 48 -9.37 27.11 7.01
CA ASP A 48 -10.63 26.35 6.87
C ASP A 48 -10.57 24.96 7.52
N ILE A 49 -9.38 24.46 7.85
CA ILE A 49 -9.19 23.17 8.51
C ILE A 49 -8.63 23.40 9.91
N ASP A 50 -9.44 23.16 10.94
CA ASP A 50 -8.94 23.15 12.31
C ASP A 50 -7.80 22.14 12.49
N SER A 51 -6.82 22.53 13.28
CA SER A 51 -5.65 21.74 13.67
C SER A 51 -6.01 20.31 14.14
N THR A 52 -7.12 20.13 14.86
CA THR A 52 -7.58 18.81 15.34
C THR A 52 -8.03 17.92 14.19
N ASN A 53 -8.77 18.48 13.23
CA ASN A 53 -9.25 17.75 12.05
C ASN A 53 -8.08 17.35 11.15
N ARG A 54 -7.09 18.24 10.99
CA ARG A 54 -5.84 17.95 10.27
C ARG A 54 -5.06 16.80 10.91
N LEU A 55 -4.88 16.82 12.23
CA LEU A 55 -4.20 15.75 12.96
C LEU A 55 -4.96 14.42 12.87
N THR A 56 -6.30 14.48 12.93
CA THR A 56 -7.15 13.29 12.74
C THR A 56 -6.96 12.69 11.37
N LEU A 57 -7.00 13.50 10.30
CA LEU A 57 -6.77 13.07 8.93
C LEU A 57 -5.38 12.41 8.77
N ILE A 58 -4.33 13.03 9.29
CA ILE A 58 -2.97 12.47 9.25
C ILE A 58 -2.91 11.12 9.97
N SER A 59 -3.58 11.00 11.13
CA SER A 59 -3.65 9.75 11.89
C SER A 59 -4.33 8.65 11.08
N GLU A 60 -5.48 8.94 10.46
CA GLU A 60 -6.21 8.00 9.62
C GLU A 60 -5.38 7.53 8.42
N ILE A 61 -4.70 8.46 7.72
CA ILE A 61 -3.80 8.13 6.61
C ILE A 61 -2.67 7.19 7.07
N ARG A 62 -2.08 7.45 8.25
CA ARG A 62 -1.05 6.57 8.83
C ARG A 62 -1.57 5.18 9.19
N ILE A 63 -2.80 5.08 9.69
CA ILE A 63 -3.45 3.79 9.98
C ILE A 63 -3.63 3.00 8.68
N ILE A 64 -4.09 3.64 7.61
CA ILE A 64 -4.25 3.02 6.29
C ILE A 64 -2.88 2.55 5.76
N LYS A 65 -1.86 3.40 5.83
CA LYS A 65 -0.48 3.04 5.43
C LYS A 65 0.00 1.79 6.17
N LYS A 66 -0.17 1.75 7.49
CA LYS A 66 0.21 0.60 8.32
C LYS A 66 -0.51 -0.68 7.92
N HIS A 67 -1.81 -0.61 7.58
CA HIS A 67 -2.56 -1.77 7.10
C HIS A 67 -2.02 -2.29 5.76
N ILE A 68 -1.75 -1.41 4.80
CA ILE A 68 -1.18 -1.78 3.50
C ILE A 68 0.20 -2.44 3.67
N GLN A 69 1.07 -1.86 4.50
CA GLN A 69 2.37 -2.44 4.85
C GLN A 69 2.23 -3.83 5.49
N SER A 70 1.23 -4.02 6.35
CA SER A 70 0.97 -5.30 7.00
C SER A 70 0.53 -6.36 5.98
N ILE A 71 -0.34 -6.01 5.03
CA ILE A 71 -0.77 -6.91 3.95
C ILE A 71 0.43 -7.35 3.08
N SER A 72 1.29 -6.40 2.69
CA SER A 72 2.50 -6.70 1.94
C SER A 72 3.47 -7.61 2.72
N SER A 73 3.63 -7.38 4.02
CA SER A 73 4.50 -8.22 4.86
C SER A 73 3.99 -9.67 5.04
N ILE A 74 2.69 -9.90 4.88
CA ILE A 74 2.11 -11.26 4.85
C ILE A 74 2.43 -11.95 3.52
N GLN A 75 2.47 -11.21 2.41
CA GLN A 75 2.83 -11.73 1.08
C GLN A 75 4.34 -12.02 0.97
N HIS A 76 5.18 -11.26 1.68
CA HIS A 76 6.61 -11.49 1.78
C HIS A 76 7.00 -11.78 3.24
N PRO A 77 6.76 -13.00 3.76
CA PRO A 77 7.17 -13.33 5.12
C PRO A 77 8.69 -13.12 5.22
N LYS A 78 9.10 -12.23 6.12
CA LYS A 78 10.52 -12.00 6.41
C LYS A 78 11.15 -13.36 6.77
N LYS A 79 12.10 -13.80 5.95
CA LYS A 79 12.94 -14.97 6.24
C LYS A 79 13.74 -14.79 7.51
#